data_AF-A0A5Q4GX15-F1
#
_entry.id   AF-A0A5Q4GX15-F1
#
_cell.length_a   1.000
_cell.length_b   1.000
_cell.length_c   1.000
_cell.angle_alpha   90.00
_cell.angle_beta   90.00
_cell.angle_gamma   90.00
#
_symmetry.space_group_name_H-M   'P 1'
#
loop_
_entity.id
_entity.type
_entity.pdbx_description
1 polymer ?
#
loop_
_entity_poly.entity_id
_entity_poly.type
_entity_poly.pdbx_seq_one_letter_code
_entity_poly.pdbx_strand_id
1 'polypeptide(L)'
;MQRSIVPAPHFLARNLKDECQRILTLTGAPNPDIRAIAQHTVLMPSLAKAVVNHVNSIGHRRKHPIRDAEHAVVFLGAERLHQLVRKMRDQSDATPASDAVEPAPSAQPSSFGASFNAPVRRGSLPFSVRRGSPTP
;
A
#
# COMPACT_ATOMS: atom_id res chain seq x y z
N MET A 1 13.61 9.17 36.10
CA MET A 1 12.57 8.58 35.23
C MET A 1 12.52 9.37 33.93
N GLN A 2 13.21 8.89 32.89
CA GLN A 2 13.29 9.56 31.60
C GLN A 2 12.00 9.28 30.80
N ARG A 3 11.28 10.34 30.42
CA ARG A 3 10.08 10.26 29.58
C ARG A 3 10.51 9.88 28.16
N SER A 4 10.11 8.68 27.74
CA SER A 4 10.15 8.21 26.35
C SER A 4 9.40 9.23 25.48
N ILE A 5 10.16 10.01 24.69
CA ILE A 5 9.62 10.86 23.64
C ILE A 5 9.38 9.92 22.46
N VAL A 6 8.16 9.40 22.33
CA VAL A 6 7.74 8.71 21.12
C VAL A 6 7.63 9.78 20.02
N PRO A 7 8.51 9.81 19.01
CA PRO A 7 8.41 10.82 17.97
C PRO A 7 7.11 10.61 17.18
N ALA A 8 6.36 11.70 17.00
CA ALA A 8 5.13 11.72 16.23
C ALA A 8 5.36 11.14 14.81
N PRO A 9 4.35 10.48 14.21
CA PRO A 9 4.46 9.74 12.94
C PRO A 9 4.90 10.59 11.73
N HIS A 10 4.93 11.92 11.86
CA HIS A 10 5.31 12.86 10.80
C HIS A 10 6.82 12.91 10.50
N PHE A 11 7.69 12.48 11.43
CA PHE A 11 9.15 12.47 11.18
C PHE A 11 9.60 11.38 10.20
N LEU A 12 8.82 10.31 10.06
CA LEU A 12 9.10 9.24 9.10
C LEU A 12 8.84 9.68 7.65
N ALA A 13 7.92 10.62 7.43
CA ALA A 13 7.51 11.03 6.09
C ALA A 13 8.53 11.93 5.36
N ARG A 14 9.26 12.80 6.07
CA ARG A 14 10.28 13.66 5.45
C ARG A 14 11.49 12.86 4.96
N ASN A 15 12.04 11.98 5.79
CA ASN A 15 13.16 11.13 5.40
C ASN A 15 12.80 10.20 4.24
N LEU A 16 11.58 9.66 4.21
CA LEU A 16 11.15 8.77 3.14
C LEU A 16 11.18 9.46 1.76
N LYS A 17 10.85 10.76 1.68
CA LYS A 17 10.84 11.50 0.41
C LYS A 17 12.25 11.67 -0.15
N ASP A 18 13.20 12.03 0.70
CA ASP A 18 14.62 12.17 0.32
C ASP A 18 15.24 10.80 -0.02
N GLU A 19 14.88 9.76 0.73
CA GLU A 19 15.27 8.37 0.49
C GLU A 19 14.76 7.85 -0.87
N CYS A 20 13.48 8.07 -1.17
CA CYS A 20 12.89 7.74 -2.47
C CYS A 20 13.57 8.51 -3.61
N GLN A 21 13.87 9.79 -3.40
CA GLN A 21 14.55 10.61 -4.42
C GLN A 21 15.94 10.05 -4.75
N ARG A 22 16.72 9.63 -3.76
CA ARG A 22 18.06 9.03 -3.98
C ARG A 22 17.97 7.73 -4.80
N ILE A 23 17.01 6.85 -4.47
CA ILE A 23 16.81 5.61 -5.24
C ILE A 23 16.37 5.92 -6.68
N LEU A 24 15.51 6.92 -6.89
CA LEU A 24 15.10 7.34 -8.23
C LEU A 24 16.29 7.85 -9.06
N THR A 25 17.22 8.58 -8.45
CA THR A 25 18.45 9.01 -9.12
C THR A 25 19.34 7.84 -9.50
N LEU A 26 19.53 6.87 -8.60
CA LEU A 26 20.37 5.68 -8.86
C LEU A 26 19.76 4.77 -9.93
N THR A 27 18.44 4.60 -9.92
CA THR A 27 17.73 3.75 -10.89
C THR A 27 17.55 4.40 -12.25
N GLY A 28 17.56 5.73 -12.34
CA GLY A 28 17.47 6.48 -13.60
C GLY A 28 18.81 6.66 -14.34
N ALA A 29 19.92 6.16 -13.79
CA ALA A 29 21.22 6.19 -14.46
C ALA A 29 21.22 5.29 -15.71
N PRO A 30 22.02 5.61 -16.76
CA PRO A 30 22.04 4.84 -18.01
C PRO A 30 22.52 3.38 -17.84
N ASN A 31 23.28 3.10 -16.76
CA ASN A 31 23.67 1.76 -16.34
C ASN A 31 23.50 1.66 -14.82
N PRO A 32 22.29 1.33 -14.33
CA PRO A 32 22.04 1.28 -12.90
C PRO A 32 22.72 0.06 -12.29
N ASP A 33 23.64 0.27 -11.34
CA ASP A 33 24.26 -0.81 -10.59
C ASP A 33 23.25 -1.38 -9.58
N ILE A 34 22.65 -2.51 -9.93
CA ILE A 34 21.64 -3.22 -9.12
C ILE A 34 22.19 -3.55 -7.73
N ARG A 35 23.50 -3.84 -7.61
CA ARG A 35 24.11 -4.20 -6.33
C ARG A 35 24.22 -2.98 -5.42
N ALA A 36 24.64 -1.85 -5.95
CA ALA A 36 24.67 -0.59 -5.21
C ALA A 36 23.26 -0.14 -4.78
N ILE A 37 22.27 -0.31 -5.67
CA ILE A 37 20.86 -0.02 -5.37
C ILE A 37 20.31 -0.93 -4.27
N ALA A 38 20.62 -2.22 -4.31
CA ALA A 38 20.23 -3.18 -3.29
C ALA A 38 20.82 -2.82 -1.91
N GLN A 39 22.11 -2.52 -1.85
CA GLN A 39 22.78 -2.07 -0.62
C GLN A 39 22.14 -0.81 -0.05
N HIS A 40 21.88 0.19 -0.88
CA HIS A 40 21.17 1.39 -0.45
C HIS A 40 19.76 1.07 0.06
N THR A 41 19.03 0.18 -0.60
CA THR A 41 17.68 -0.22 -0.19
C THR A 41 17.68 -0.92 1.18
N VAL A 42 18.68 -1.73 1.49
CA VAL A 42 18.83 -2.39 2.81
C VAL A 42 19.03 -1.38 3.94
N LEU A 43 19.73 -0.27 3.68
CA LEU A 43 19.93 0.81 4.65
C LEU A 43 18.63 1.57 4.96
N MET A 44 17.55 1.33 4.21
CA MET A 44 16.25 2.01 4.33
C MET A 44 15.15 1.00 4.73
N PRO A 45 14.89 0.79 6.04
CA PRO A 45 14.01 -0.29 6.51
C PRO A 45 12.57 -0.20 5.98
N SER A 46 12.04 1.02 5.89
CA SER A 46 10.70 1.30 5.38
C SER A 46 10.55 0.89 3.91
N LEU A 47 11.54 1.25 3.09
CA LEU A 47 11.57 0.92 1.68
C LEU A 47 11.83 -0.58 1.47
N ALA A 48 12.81 -1.15 2.16
CA ALA A 48 13.11 -2.58 2.14
C ALA A 48 11.86 -3.44 2.38
N LYS A 49 11.10 -3.10 3.42
CA LYS A 49 9.85 -3.79 3.75
C LYS A 49 8.80 -3.64 2.66
N ALA A 50 8.65 -2.45 2.08
CA ALA A 50 7.72 -2.20 0.99
C ALA A 50 8.06 -3.00 -0.28
N VAL A 51 9.35 -3.05 -0.63
CA VAL A 51 9.85 -3.82 -1.79
C VAL A 51 9.60 -5.31 -1.60
N VAL A 52 9.96 -5.88 -0.44
CA VAL A 52 9.73 -7.29 -0.12
C VAL A 52 8.24 -7.64 -0.15
N ASN A 53 7.39 -6.79 0.44
CA ASN A 53 5.94 -6.98 0.41
C ASN A 53 5.37 -6.92 -1.01
N HIS A 54 5.88 -6.00 -1.83
CA HIS A 54 5.45 -5.85 -3.21
C HIS A 54 5.80 -7.10 -4.02
N VAL A 55 7.04 -7.61 -3.94
CA VAL A 55 7.42 -8.84 -4.65
C VAL A 55 6.56 -10.03 -4.21
N ASN A 56 6.35 -10.18 -2.90
CA ASN A 56 5.53 -11.26 -2.37
C ASN A 56 4.03 -11.11 -2.74
N SER A 57 3.57 -9.90 -3.11
CA SER A 57 2.19 -9.67 -3.60
C SER A 57 1.98 -10.07 -5.07
N ILE A 58 3.01 -10.01 -5.91
CA ILE A 58 2.91 -10.24 -7.36
C ILE A 58 2.64 -11.71 -7.74
N GLY A 59 2.84 -12.66 -6.82
CA GLY A 59 2.46 -14.06 -7.08
C GLY A 59 3.30 -15.13 -6.38
N HIS A 60 4.38 -14.74 -5.68
CA HIS A 60 5.27 -15.73 -5.04
C HIS A 60 4.74 -16.38 -3.76
N ARG A 61 3.50 -16.09 -3.34
CA ARG A 61 2.89 -16.65 -2.12
C ARG A 61 2.83 -18.19 -2.06
N ARG A 62 3.13 -18.92 -3.14
CA ARG A 62 2.89 -20.37 -3.19
C ARG A 62 4.12 -21.28 -3.26
N LYS A 63 5.34 -20.78 -3.47
CA LYS A 63 6.54 -21.67 -3.53
C LYS A 63 7.77 -21.16 -2.80
N HIS A 64 8.15 -19.88 -2.95
CA HIS A 64 9.34 -19.34 -2.30
C HIS A 64 9.12 -17.86 -1.91
N PRO A 65 8.73 -17.57 -0.66
CA PRO A 65 8.61 -16.19 -0.21
C PRO A 65 10.01 -15.55 -0.14
N ILE A 66 10.15 -14.35 -0.70
CA ILE A 66 11.40 -13.59 -0.59
C ILE A 66 11.44 -12.96 0.80
N ARG A 67 12.54 -13.18 1.53
CA ARG A 67 12.77 -12.65 2.88
C ARG A 67 13.71 -11.45 2.89
N ASP A 68 14.63 -11.40 1.92
CA ASP A 68 15.70 -10.40 1.89
C ASP A 68 15.40 -9.29 0.89
N ALA A 69 15.66 -8.05 1.29
CA ALA A 69 15.46 -6.89 0.42
C ALA A 69 16.42 -6.90 -0.78
N GLU A 70 17.65 -7.41 -0.63
CA GLU A 70 18.59 -7.56 -1.73
C GLU A 70 18.06 -8.49 -2.82
N HIS A 71 17.58 -9.67 -2.43
CA HIS A 71 16.94 -10.60 -3.36
C HIS A 71 15.69 -10.00 -4.00
N ALA A 72 14.90 -9.24 -3.23
CA ALA A 72 13.70 -8.59 -3.74
C ALA A 72 14.06 -7.54 -4.82
N VAL A 73 15.11 -6.75 -4.61
CA VAL A 73 15.60 -5.75 -5.57
C VAL A 73 16.15 -6.40 -6.84
N VAL A 74 16.97 -7.45 -6.71
CA VAL A 74 17.52 -8.19 -7.86
C VAL A 74 16.39 -8.83 -8.66
N PHE A 75 15.39 -9.40 -7.98
CA PHE A 75 14.24 -10.02 -8.64
C PHE A 75 13.36 -9.00 -9.37
N LEU A 76 13.14 -7.83 -8.77
CA LEU A 76 12.32 -6.78 -9.36
C LEU A 76 13.02 -6.13 -10.58
N GLY A 77 14.33 -5.93 -10.48
CA GLY A 77 15.13 -5.16 -11.44
C GLY A 77 14.98 -3.63 -11.27
N ALA A 78 15.91 -2.88 -11.85
CA ALA A 78 16.00 -1.42 -11.70
C ALA A 78 14.74 -0.67 -12.18
N GLU A 79 14.19 -1.05 -13.33
CA GLU A 79 13.00 -0.42 -13.92
C GLU A 79 11.75 -0.54 -13.05
N ARG A 80 11.45 -1.74 -12.57
CA ARG A 80 10.27 -1.96 -11.72
C ARG A 80 10.47 -1.34 -10.35
N LEU A 81 11.70 -1.30 -9.84
CA LEU A 81 12.00 -0.63 -8.59
C LEU A 81 11.78 0.88 -8.71
N HIS A 82 12.23 1.47 -9.82
CA HIS A 82 11.98 2.87 -10.14
C HIS A 82 10.48 3.19 -10.14
N GLN A 83 9.67 2.37 -10.81
CA GLN A 83 8.21 2.54 -10.84
C GLN A 83 7.56 2.41 -9.46
N LEU A 84 7.98 1.43 -8.66
CA LEU A 84 7.47 1.23 -7.30
C LEU A 84 7.79 2.43 -6.40
N VAL A 85 9.05 2.88 -6.43
CA VAL A 85 9.52 4.02 -5.61
C VAL A 85 8.81 5.31 -6.02
N ARG A 86 8.63 5.53 -7.33
CA ARG A 86 7.86 6.67 -7.84
C ARG A 86 6.43 6.64 -7.32
N LYS A 87 5.76 5.49 -7.40
CA LYS A 87 4.39 5.31 -6.89
C LYS A 87 4.30 5.56 -5.38
N MET A 88 5.27 5.10 -4.59
CA MET A 88 5.31 5.33 -3.14
C MET A 88 5.49 6.81 -2.79
N ARG A 89 6.33 7.52 -3.56
CA ARG A 89 6.50 8.97 -3.41
C ARG A 89 5.21 9.71 -3.74
N ASP A 90 4.56 9.38 -4.86
CA ASP A 90 3.32 10.02 -5.28
C ASP A 90 2.20 9.80 -4.25
N GLN A 91 2.12 8.61 -3.62
CA GLN A 91 1.19 8.32 -2.53
C GLN A 91 1.51 9.10 -1.25
N SER A 92 2.79 9.34 -0.98
CA SER A 92 3.23 10.13 0.18
C SER A 92 2.90 11.62 0.01
N ASP A 93 2.96 12.16 -1.21
CA ASP A 93 2.51 13.52 -1.53
C ASP A 93 0.97 13.63 -1.54
N ALA A 94 0.27 12.56 -1.95
CA ALA A 94 -1.19 12.52 -2.01
C ALA A 94 -1.87 12.30 -0.64
N THR A 95 -1.11 12.27 0.46
CA THR A 95 -1.68 12.27 1.82
C THR A 95 -1.63 13.71 2.36
N PRO A 96 -2.61 14.58 2.04
CA PRO A 96 -2.72 15.84 2.77
C PRO A 96 -2.94 15.51 4.24
N ALA A 97 -2.26 16.23 5.11
CA ALA A 97 -2.61 16.28 6.52
C ALA A 97 -4.09 16.70 6.62
N SER A 98 -5.00 15.75 6.81
CA SER A 98 -6.41 16.00 7.14
C SER A 98 -6.53 16.47 8.58
N ASP A 99 -5.87 17.58 8.88
CA ASP A 99 -6.08 18.42 10.06
C ASP A 99 -6.12 19.89 9.57
N ALA A 100 -7.07 20.17 8.69
CA ALA A 100 -7.47 21.52 8.32
C ALA A 100 -8.91 21.49 7.79
N VAL A 101 -9.78 22.19 8.52
CA VAL A 101 -11.18 22.51 8.23
C VAL A 101 -11.30 23.30 6.91
N GLU A 102 -12.11 22.81 5.95
CA GLU A 102 -13.12 23.57 5.16
C GLU A 102 -13.81 22.66 4.10
N PRO A 103 -15.04 22.98 3.64
CA PRO A 103 -16.09 21.99 3.41
C PRO A 103 -16.07 21.36 2.01
N ALA A 104 -16.36 20.06 1.97
CA ALA A 104 -16.48 19.27 0.75
C ALA A 104 -17.73 19.66 -0.07
N PRO A 105 -17.66 19.70 -1.41
CA PRO A 105 -18.86 19.59 -2.24
C PRO A 105 -19.39 18.16 -2.10
N SER A 106 -20.61 18.04 -1.59
CA SER A 106 -21.46 16.86 -1.39
C SER A 106 -21.17 15.65 -2.30
N ALA A 107 -20.17 14.86 -1.96
CA ALA A 107 -20.02 13.50 -2.48
C ALA A 107 -20.83 12.59 -1.58
N GLN A 108 -21.98 12.12 -2.07
CA GLN A 108 -22.83 11.18 -1.35
C GLN A 108 -22.03 9.93 -0.98
N PRO A 109 -22.05 9.49 0.29
CA PRO A 109 -21.40 8.26 0.66
C PRO A 109 -22.14 7.09 0.01
N SER A 110 -21.50 6.43 -0.96
CA SER A 110 -21.90 5.09 -1.40
C SER A 110 -21.75 4.12 -0.24
N SER A 111 -22.80 4.02 0.55
CA SER A 111 -22.97 3.05 1.63
C SER A 111 -23.17 1.66 1.02
N PHE A 112 -22.06 0.99 0.69
CA PHE A 112 -22.09 -0.47 0.55
C PHE A 112 -21.83 -1.06 1.94
N GLY A 113 -22.90 -1.38 2.67
CA GLY A 113 -22.81 -2.10 3.95
C GLY A 113 -23.78 -1.68 5.06
N ALA A 114 -24.36 -0.47 5.04
CA ALA A 114 -25.26 -0.06 6.13
C ALA A 114 -26.57 -0.87 6.18
N SER A 115 -26.96 -1.52 5.08
CA SER A 115 -28.22 -2.25 4.97
C SER A 115 -28.11 -3.75 5.30
N PHE A 116 -26.90 -4.28 5.51
CA PHE A 116 -26.71 -5.73 5.60
C PHE A 116 -27.12 -6.32 6.97
N ASN A 117 -27.20 -5.47 8.00
CA ASN A 117 -27.67 -5.84 9.34
C ASN A 117 -29.05 -5.26 9.71
N ALA A 118 -29.77 -4.68 8.75
CA ALA A 118 -31.12 -4.21 9.02
C ALA A 118 -32.06 -5.43 9.19
N PRO A 119 -32.98 -5.44 10.17
CA PRO A 119 -33.93 -6.53 10.34
C PRO A 119 -34.78 -6.66 9.08
N VAL A 120 -34.70 -7.83 8.43
CA VAL A 120 -35.43 -8.13 7.19
C VAL A 120 -36.93 -7.98 7.47
N ARG A 121 -37.56 -6.96 6.88
CA ARG A 121 -39.02 -6.78 6.99
C ARG A 121 -39.72 -7.93 6.29
N ARG A 122 -40.60 -8.65 6.99
CA ARG A 122 -41.46 -9.70 6.40
C ARG A 122 -42.19 -9.13 5.20
N GLY A 123 -41.96 -9.72 4.03
CA GLY A 123 -42.56 -9.31 2.75
C GLY A 123 -41.59 -8.67 1.74
N SER A 124 -40.36 -8.33 2.14
CA SER A 124 -39.34 -7.71 1.26
C SER A 124 -38.45 -8.70 0.50
N LEU A 125 -38.78 -10.00 0.51
CA LEU A 125 -38.03 -10.99 -0.24
C LEU A 125 -38.36 -10.87 -1.73
N PRO A 126 -37.37 -10.73 -2.62
CA PRO A 126 -37.59 -10.72 -4.06
C PRO A 126 -38.22 -12.05 -4.51
N PHE A 127 -39.10 -12.01 -5.50
CA PHE A 127 -39.87 -13.15 -6.02
C PHE A 127 -39.00 -14.37 -6.37
N SER A 128 -37.71 -14.15 -6.67
CA SER A 128 -36.71 -15.17 -6.99
C SER A 128 -36.41 -16.16 -5.84
N VAL A 129 -36.77 -15.81 -4.59
CA VAL A 129 -36.57 -16.67 -3.40
C VAL A 129 -37.84 -17.49 -3.07
N ARG A 130 -38.96 -17.24 -3.75
CA ARG A 130 -40.26 -17.87 -3.43
C ARG A 130 -40.52 -19.23 -4.08
N ARG A 131 -39.55 -19.87 -4.73
CA ARG A 131 -39.74 -21.22 -5.32
C ARG A 131 -39.01 -22.31 -4.52
N GLY A 132 -39.60 -22.69 -3.40
CA GLY A 132 -39.60 -24.06 -2.94
C GLY A 132 -41.04 -24.55 -3.04
N SER A 133 -41.43 -25.10 -4.19
CA SER A 133 -42.70 -25.82 -4.32
C SER A 133 -42.66 -27.04 -3.40
N PRO A 134 -43.63 -27.24 -2.49
CA PRO A 134 -43.87 -28.57 -1.98
C PRO A 134 -44.56 -29.35 -3.08
N THR A 135 -43.84 -30.25 -3.75
CA THR A 135 -44.49 -31.31 -4.53
C THR A 135 -45.19 -32.26 -3.55
N PRO A 136 -46.50 -32.54 -3.72
CA PRO A 136 -47.23 -33.53 -2.95
C PRO A 136 -46.75 -34.96 -3.22
#